data_AF-A0A0B0CZI8-F1
#
_entry.id   AF-A0A0B0CZI8-F1
#
_cell.length_a   1.000
_cell.length_b   1.000
_cell.length_c   1.000
_cell.angle_alpha   90.00
_cell.angle_beta   90.00
_cell.angle_gamma   90.00
#
_symmetry.space_group_name_H-M   'P 1'
#
loop_
_entity.id
_entity.type
_entity.pdbx_description
1 polymer ?
#
loop_
_entity_poly.entity_id
_entity_poly.type
_entity_poly.pdbx_seq_one_letter_code
_entity_poly.pdbx_strand_id
1 'polypeptide(L)' 'MARKKLVVTRKELGLSQQQLANKVGIHRAYLSNVESGKHNPSLETAAKIARELNRTVEDLFL' A
#
# COMPACT_ATOMS: atom_id res chain seq x y z
N MET A 1 10.31 -5.94 8.79
CA MET A 1 10.64 -4.52 8.54
C MET A 1 9.41 -3.84 7.96
N ALA A 2 9.07 -2.62 8.41
CA ALA A 2 7.94 -1.88 7.84
C ALA A 2 8.25 -1.43 6.40
N ARG A 3 7.24 -1.42 5.51
CA ARG A 3 7.35 -0.94 4.13
C ARG A 3 7.37 0.59 4.12
N LYS A 4 8.52 1.16 4.47
CA LYS A 4 8.69 2.61 4.64
C LYS A 4 8.27 3.39 3.41
N LYS A 5 8.66 2.93 2.21
CA LYS A 5 8.31 3.62 0.96
C LYS A 5 6.79 3.69 0.75
N LEU A 6 6.10 2.55 0.85
CA LEU A 6 4.63 2.49 0.79
C LEU A 6 3.95 3.48 1.75
N VAL A 7 4.40 3.51 3.00
CA VAL A 7 3.85 4.42 4.03
C VAL A 7 4.11 5.89 3.69
N VAL A 8 5.34 6.21 3.26
CA VAL A 8 5.74 7.58 2.89
C VAL A 8 4.93 8.06 1.70
N THR A 9 4.89 7.30 0.60
CA THR A 9 4.15 7.70 -0.60
C THR A 9 2.66 7.87 -0.34
N ARG A 10 2.04 6.99 0.46
CA ARG A 10 0.65 7.17 0.88
C ARG A 10 0.45 8.50 1.60
N LYS A 11 1.35 8.85 2.52
CA LYS A 11 1.27 10.10 3.31
C LYS A 11 1.55 11.34 2.46
N GLU A 12 2.49 11.28 1.51
CA GLU A 12 2.77 12.36 0.55
C GLU A 12 1.53 12.71 -0.28
N LEU A 13 0.70 11.72 -0.60
CA LEU A 13 -0.58 11.91 -1.28
C LEU A 13 -1.74 12.29 -0.34
N GLY A 14 -1.47 12.53 0.95
CA GLY A 14 -2.49 12.90 1.94
C GLY A 14 -3.51 11.81 2.25
N LEU A 15 -3.23 10.56 1.88
CA LEU A 15 -4.17 9.45 2.07
C LEU A 15 -4.02 8.82 3.46
N SER A 16 -5.13 8.59 4.14
CA SER A 16 -5.20 7.67 5.28
C SER A 16 -5.13 6.21 4.80
N GLN A 17 -4.84 5.29 5.72
CA GLN A 17 -4.93 3.85 5.42
C GLN A 17 -6.34 3.46 4.95
N GLN A 18 -7.40 4.03 5.54
CA GLN A 18 -8.76 3.72 5.15
C GLN A 18 -9.05 4.19 3.72
N GLN A 19 -8.59 5.38 3.34
CA GLN A 19 -8.79 5.91 1.99
C GLN A 19 -8.07 5.08 0.93
N LEU A 20 -6.80 4.71 1.15
CA LEU A 20 -6.08 3.85 0.21
C LEU A 20 -6.71 2.45 0.14
N ALA A 21 -7.09 1.88 1.28
CA ALA A 21 -7.75 0.58 1.33
C ALA A 21 -9.06 0.57 0.54
N ASN A 22 -9.89 1.62 0.66
CA ASN A 22 -11.12 1.78 -0.11
C ASN A 22 -10.85 1.88 -1.62
N LYS A 23 -9.83 2.66 -2.03
CA LYS A 23 -9.44 2.81 -3.45
C LYS A 23 -8.96 1.50 -4.07
N VAL A 24 -8.24 0.69 -3.30
CA VAL A 24 -7.69 -0.61 -3.73
C VAL A 24 -8.74 -1.72 -3.66
N GLY A 25 -9.80 -1.54 -2.85
CA GLY A 25 -10.84 -2.55 -2.63
C GLY A 25 -10.44 -3.62 -1.61
N ILE A 26 -9.72 -3.23 -0.56
CA ILE A 26 -9.27 -4.13 0.52
C ILE A 26 -9.69 -3.60 1.90
N HIS A 27 -9.64 -4.45 2.92
CA HIS A 27 -9.86 -4.00 4.29
C HIS A 27 -8.69 -3.13 4.80
N ARG A 28 -8.99 -2.09 5.59
CA ARG A 28 -7.97 -1.25 6.25
C ARG A 28 -6.97 -2.05 7.06
N ALA A 29 -7.44 -3.08 7.78
CA ALA A 29 -6.58 -3.96 8.58
C ALA A 29 -5.59 -4.74 7.70
N TYR A 30 -6.02 -5.15 6.50
CA TYR A 30 -5.15 -5.79 5.51
C TYR A 30 -4.05 -4.82 5.06
N LEU A 31 -4.40 -3.58 4.69
CA LEU A 31 -3.42 -2.56 4.34
C LEU A 31 -2.44 -2.27 5.49
N SER A 32 -2.90 -2.22 6.73
CA SER A 32 -2.03 -2.05 7.91
C SER A 32 -1.01 -3.18 8.06
N ASN A 33 -1.44 -4.44 7.84
CA ASN A 33 -0.54 -5.59 7.84
C ASN A 33 0.46 -5.55 6.67
N VAL A 34 0.05 -5.04 5.52
CA VAL A 34 0.94 -4.79 4.37
C VAL A 34 1.95 -3.68 4.72
N GLU A 35 1.53 -2.54 5.24
CA GLU A 35 2.45 -1.45 5.60
C GLU A 35 3.45 -1.84 6.69
N SER A 36 3.04 -2.66 7.65
CA SER A 36 3.92 -3.17 8.70
C SER A 36 4.82 -4.34 8.26
N GLY A 37 4.66 -4.83 7.02
CA GLY A 37 5.41 -5.97 6.49
C GLY A 37 4.98 -7.33 7.08
N LYS A 38 3.89 -7.38 7.85
CA LYS A 38 3.34 -8.61 8.43
C LYS A 38 2.63 -9.49 7.39
N HIS A 39 2.21 -8.89 6.28
CA HIS A 39 1.54 -9.61 5.19
C HIS A 39 2.11 -9.20 3.84
N ASN A 40 2.27 -10.17 2.94
CA ASN A 40 2.69 -9.93 1.56
C ASN A 40 1.45 -9.93 0.67
N PRO A 41 1.11 -8.81 0.01
CA PRO A 41 -0.09 -8.76 -0.82
C PRO A 41 0.06 -9.66 -2.06
N SER A 42 -1.07 -10.06 -2.65
CA SER A 42 -1.05 -10.69 -3.98
C SER A 42 -0.49 -9.73 -5.02
N LEU A 43 0.01 -10.25 -6.15
CA LEU A 43 0.51 -9.42 -7.25
C LEU A 43 -0.55 -8.42 -7.72
N GLU A 44 -1.80 -8.86 -7.83
CA GLU A 44 -2.93 -8.01 -8.19
C GLU A 44 -3.15 -6.87 -7.18
N THR A 45 -3.10 -7.17 -5.89
CA THR A 45 -3.28 -6.16 -4.83
C THR A 45 -2.10 -5.19 -4.81
N ALA A 46 -0.87 -5.68 -4.97
CA ALA A 46 0.33 -4.86 -5.06
C ALA A 46 0.26 -3.92 -6.27
N ALA A 47 -0.16 -4.41 -7.43
CA ALA A 47 -0.34 -3.62 -8.65
C ALA A 47 -1.43 -2.54 -8.47
N LYS A 48 -2.56 -2.88 -7.83
CA LYS A 48 -3.62 -1.90 -7.51
C LYS A 48 -3.09 -0.81 -6.57
N ILE A 49 -2.37 -1.18 -5.51
CA ILE A 49 -1.74 -0.22 -4.58
C ILE A 49 -0.78 0.70 -5.34
N ALA A 50 0.10 0.13 -6.16
CA ALA A 50 1.08 0.88 -6.94
C ALA A 50 0.42 1.90 -7.88
N ARG A 51 -0.65 1.47 -8.55
CA ARG A 51 -1.47 2.35 -9.42
C ARG A 51 -2.11 3.50 -8.65
N GLU A 52 -2.75 3.25 -7.51
CA GLU A 52 -3.39 4.31 -6.71
C GLU A 52 -2.37 5.30 -6.11
N LEU A 53 -1.12 4.87 -5.93
CA LEU A 53 -0.02 5.69 -5.43
C LEU A 53 0.85 6.30 -6.54
N ASN A 54 0.51 6.05 -7.81
CA ASN A 54 1.29 6.47 -8.98
C ASN A 54 2.78 6.12 -8.87
N ARG A 55 3.06 4.84 -8.55
CA ARG A 55 4.38 4.22 -8.44
C ARG A 55 4.40 2.84 -9.08
N THR A 56 5.58 2.25 -9.20
CA THR A 56 5.72 0.85 -9.59
C THR A 56 5.65 -0.08 -8.38
N VAL A 57 5.42 -1.36 -8.59
CA VAL A 57 5.44 -2.36 -7.51
C VAL A 57 6.86 -2.46 -6.94
N GLU A 58 7.86 -2.40 -7.81
CA GLU A 58 9.27 -2.44 -7.45
C GLU A 58 9.64 -1.28 -6.51
N ASP A 59 9.23 -0.05 -6.82
CA ASP A 59 9.53 1.11 -5.97
C ASP A 59 8.92 0.99 -4.56
N LEU A 60 7.73 0.40 -4.45
CA LEU A 60 6.99 0.33 -3.17
C LEU A 60 7.37 -0.87 -2.30
N PHE A 61 7.83 -1.97 -2.90
CA PHE A 61 7.97 -3.27 -2.24
C PHE A 61 9.40 -3.83 -2.22
N LEU A 62 10.34 -3.31 -3.02
CA LEU A 62 11.78 -3.64 -2.99
C LEU A 62 12.59 -2.54 -2.29
#